data_AF-A0A523N642-F1
#
_entry.id   AF-A0A523N642-F1
#
_cell.length_a   1.000
_cell.length_b   1.000
_cell.length_c   1.000
_cell.angle_alpha   90.00
_cell.angle_beta   90.00
_cell.angle_gamma   90.00
#
_symmetry.space_group_name_H-M   'P 1'
#
loop_
_entity.id
_entity.type
_entity.pdbx_description
1 polymer ?
#
loop_
_entity_poly.entity_id
_entity_poly.type
_entity_poly.pdbx_seq_one_letter_code
_entity_poly.pdbx_strand_id
1 'polypeptide(L)'
;MTDNSFINKRHVPEEELHAYLDQALSRSQCVEIESHLAVCAPCRERRDDIAALRDRTTALLSILAPPTIHTPPFAELRRRHVERSTRRQRIIRRSAWAASILMALGLGWGARTFAQGDIEASAAAEELPAAPVELAATTPPVSIPVSDPARADSTPAGPVDQYPPVTKEPAAETALANTVAPQPNAPAGDRFPSTLADRSLNEEPTLRITSTSLADQDELATDGLWRSLSWDGAKEQSVDEWVPRVDGLPVVDVQVKESSEGNAQRLMVVSQRLRTGEVIRTFSGPANEVTDLLARQPGQSVTASLQILDDDDSLAVGDSLMRQRSRGTERMLAIQGSIPVDSLRVLLLRLR
;
A
#
# COMPACT_ATOMS: atom_id res chain seq x y z
N MET A 1 72.34 8.75 -12.61
CA MET A 1 71.80 7.71 -13.51
C MET A 1 70.91 6.81 -12.69
N THR A 2 69.65 7.19 -12.55
CA THR A 2 68.59 6.37 -11.95
C THR A 2 67.59 6.11 -13.06
N ASP A 3 67.48 4.85 -13.46
CA ASP A 3 66.57 4.39 -14.49
C ASP A 3 65.11 4.65 -14.08
N ASN A 4 64.58 5.79 -14.53
CA ASN A 4 63.15 6.12 -14.51
C ASN A 4 62.38 5.42 -15.65
N SER A 5 63.00 4.43 -16.31
CA SER A 5 62.48 3.78 -17.52
C SER A 5 61.34 2.79 -17.25
N PHE A 6 60.93 2.59 -16.00
CA PHE A 6 59.76 1.77 -15.63
C PHE A 6 58.63 2.57 -14.99
N ILE A 7 58.57 3.91 -15.18
CA ILE A 7 57.27 4.62 -15.17
C ILE A 7 56.53 4.15 -16.42
N ASN A 8 56.05 2.93 -16.28
CA ASN A 8 55.45 2.11 -17.29
C ASN A 8 54.21 2.87 -17.76
N LYS A 9 54.11 3.02 -19.08
CA LYS A 9 53.07 3.77 -19.82
C LYS A 9 51.63 3.27 -19.59
N ARG A 10 51.41 2.42 -18.60
CA ARG A 10 50.10 1.93 -18.22
C ARG A 10 49.44 3.01 -17.37
N HIS A 11 48.47 3.68 -17.98
CA HIS A 11 47.50 4.48 -17.26
C HIS A 11 46.80 3.61 -16.21
N VAL A 12 46.46 4.20 -15.07
CA VAL A 12 45.58 3.56 -14.08
C VAL A 12 44.28 3.18 -14.81
N PRO A 13 43.83 1.92 -14.71
CA PRO A 13 42.60 1.50 -15.36
C PRO A 13 41.40 2.18 -14.69
N GLU A 14 40.32 2.36 -15.44
CA GLU A 14 39.17 3.18 -15.02
C GLU A 14 38.48 2.59 -13.78
N GLU A 15 38.41 1.26 -13.68
CA GLU A 15 37.87 0.54 -12.53
C GLU A 15 38.63 0.83 -11.22
N GLU A 16 39.95 0.99 -11.27
CA GLU A 16 40.76 1.33 -10.10
C GLU A 16 40.56 2.80 -9.70
N LEU A 17 40.35 3.70 -10.67
CA LEU A 17 39.99 5.10 -10.41
C LEU A 17 38.63 5.22 -9.72
N HIS A 18 37.64 4.44 -10.15
CA HIS A 18 36.34 4.37 -9.45
C HIS A 18 36.49 3.82 -8.03
N ALA A 19 37.20 2.70 -7.88
CA ALA A 19 37.45 2.11 -6.56
C ALA A 19 38.24 3.06 -5.63
N TYR A 20 39.17 3.85 -6.17
CA TYR A 20 39.89 4.89 -5.43
C TYR A 20 38.93 5.98 -4.93
N LEU A 21 38.05 6.50 -5.79
CA LEU A 21 37.06 7.52 -5.41
C LEU A 21 36.03 6.99 -4.40
N ASP A 22 35.70 5.70 -4.46
CA ASP A 22 34.82 5.02 -3.50
C ASP A 22 35.51 4.64 -2.18
N GLN A 23 36.81 4.91 -2.03
CA GLN A 23 37.63 4.45 -0.91
C GLN A 23 37.58 2.91 -0.73
N ALA A 24 37.38 2.17 -1.82
CA ALA A 24 37.23 0.72 -1.84
C ALA A 24 38.56 -0.04 -2.04
N LEU A 25 39.68 0.68 -2.17
CA LEU A 25 41.02 0.12 -2.33
C LEU A 25 41.75 -0.06 -1.00
N SER A 26 42.73 -0.97 -0.98
CA SER A 26 43.64 -1.09 0.16
C SER A 26 44.51 0.16 0.30
N ARG A 27 44.97 0.47 1.53
CA ARG A 27 45.80 1.66 1.79
C ARG A 27 47.06 1.72 0.93
N SER A 28 47.70 0.58 0.67
CA SER A 28 48.89 0.49 -0.19
C SER A 28 48.58 0.84 -1.64
N GLN A 29 47.44 0.38 -2.18
CA GLN A 29 47.01 0.72 -3.54
C GLN A 29 46.66 2.21 -3.67
N CYS A 30 46.03 2.81 -2.65
CA CYS A 30 45.78 4.25 -2.66
C CYS A 30 47.09 5.06 -2.78
N VAL A 31 48.13 4.68 -2.03
CA VAL A 31 49.44 5.35 -2.10
C VAL A 31 50.08 5.17 -3.48
N GLU A 32 49.97 3.99 -4.09
CA GLU A 32 50.47 3.73 -5.44
C GLU A 32 49.75 4.61 -6.48
N ILE A 33 48.41 4.66 -6.44
CA ILE A 33 47.60 5.50 -7.34
C ILE A 33 47.91 6.99 -7.11
N GLU A 34 48.04 7.45 -5.87
CA GLU A 34 48.40 8.84 -5.57
C GLU A 34 49.78 9.20 -6.11
N SER A 35 50.75 8.30 -5.98
CA SER A 35 52.09 8.48 -6.57
C SER A 35 52.04 8.56 -8.10
N HIS A 36 51.19 7.77 -8.75
CA HIS A 36 50.98 7.83 -10.21
C HIS A 36 50.28 9.12 -10.63
N LEU A 37 49.21 9.51 -9.92
CA LEU A 37 48.46 10.75 -10.18
C LEU A 37 49.34 11.99 -10.03
N ALA A 38 50.34 11.98 -9.14
CA ALA A 38 51.29 13.09 -9.03
C ALA A 38 52.08 13.33 -10.33
N VAL A 39 52.34 12.29 -11.12
CA VAL A 39 53.18 12.36 -12.33
C VAL A 39 52.34 12.40 -13.62
N CYS A 40 51.24 11.65 -13.69
CA CYS A 40 50.49 11.41 -14.92
C CYS A 40 49.30 12.38 -15.09
N ALA A 41 49.46 13.42 -15.93
CA ALA A 41 48.39 14.40 -16.21
C ALA A 41 47.09 13.80 -16.78
N PRO A 42 47.12 12.87 -17.76
CA PRO A 42 45.90 12.27 -18.30
C PRO A 42 45.07 11.49 -17.26
N CYS A 43 45.73 10.83 -16.30
CA CYS A 43 45.01 10.11 -15.25
C CYS A 43 44.37 11.06 -14.22
N ARG A 44 44.98 12.24 -13.97
CA ARG A 44 44.35 13.28 -13.16
C ARG A 44 43.09 13.84 -13.82
N GLU A 45 43.17 14.16 -15.10
CA GLU A 45 42.04 14.66 -15.88
C GLU A 45 40.86 13.67 -15.84
N ARG A 46 41.11 12.38 -16.10
CA ARG A 46 40.07 11.33 -15.97
C ARG A 46 39.48 11.23 -14.57
N ARG A 47 40.31 11.32 -13.52
CA ARG A 47 39.82 11.33 -12.13
C ARG A 47 38.86 12.48 -11.89
N ASP A 48 39.24 13.68 -12.35
CA ASP A 48 38.48 14.90 -12.15
C ASP A 48 37.17 14.87 -12.96
N ASP A 49 37.16 14.29 -14.16
CA ASP A 49 35.95 14.04 -14.96
C ASP A 49 34.97 13.11 -14.26
N ILE A 50 35.46 11.99 -13.71
CA ILE A 50 34.63 11.03 -12.96
C ILE A 50 34.07 11.70 -11.69
N ALA A 51 34.89 12.47 -10.97
CA ALA A 51 34.45 13.22 -9.80
C ALA A 51 33.36 14.25 -10.17
N ALA A 52 33.55 15.02 -11.23
CA ALA A 52 32.58 16.00 -11.72
C ALA A 52 31.27 15.35 -12.17
N LEU A 53 31.31 14.12 -12.71
CA LEU A 53 30.09 13.35 -13.01
C LEU A 53 29.36 12.95 -11.73
N ARG A 54 30.06 12.47 -10.70
CA ARG A 54 29.47 12.10 -9.40
C ARG A 54 28.87 13.29 -8.66
N ASP A 55 29.50 14.46 -8.73
CA ASP A 55 28.99 15.67 -8.12
C ASP A 55 27.69 16.13 -8.80
N ARG A 56 27.63 16.07 -10.13
CA ARG A 56 26.41 16.38 -10.90
C ARG A 56 25.27 15.41 -10.59
N THR A 57 25.54 14.11 -10.52
CA THR A 57 24.49 13.13 -10.17
C THR A 57 24.03 13.30 -8.73
N THR A 58 24.95 13.57 -7.79
CA THR A 58 24.62 13.86 -6.39
C THR A 58 23.78 15.14 -6.28
N ALA A 59 24.11 16.19 -7.05
CA ALA A 59 23.31 17.41 -7.11
C ALA A 59 21.88 17.13 -7.63
N LEU A 60 21.75 16.37 -8.72
CA LEU A 60 20.43 15.98 -9.24
C LEU A 60 19.63 15.14 -8.25
N LEU A 61 20.28 14.18 -7.59
CA LEU A 61 19.65 13.36 -6.55
C LEU A 61 19.28 14.18 -5.33
N SER A 62 20.03 15.24 -4.99
CA SER A 62 19.69 16.13 -3.88
C SER A 62 18.43 16.95 -4.15
N ILE A 63 18.16 17.29 -5.42
CA ILE A 63 16.92 17.97 -5.85
C ILE A 63 15.73 17.01 -5.75
N LEU A 64 15.94 15.73 -6.08
CA LEU A 64 14.92 14.69 -5.99
C LEU A 64 14.81 14.06 -4.59
N ALA A 65 15.75 14.36 -3.69
CA ALA A 65 15.78 13.77 -2.38
C ALA A 65 14.48 14.15 -1.65
N PRO A 66 13.73 13.17 -1.12
CA PRO A 66 12.54 13.48 -0.35
C PRO A 66 12.95 14.42 0.79
N PRO A 67 12.12 15.44 1.12
CA PRO A 67 12.42 16.36 2.19
C PRO A 67 12.80 15.54 3.42
N THR A 68 13.96 15.83 4.00
CA THR A 68 14.47 15.07 5.13
C THR A 68 13.45 15.15 6.24
N ILE A 69 12.71 14.06 6.43
CA ILE A 69 11.73 13.98 7.51
C ILE A 69 12.57 13.85 8.77
N HIS A 70 12.78 14.98 9.45
CA HIS A 70 13.31 14.99 10.79
C HIS A 70 12.31 14.27 11.69
N THR A 71 12.55 12.98 11.91
CA THR A 71 11.75 12.18 12.82
C THR A 71 11.94 12.79 14.20
N PRO A 72 10.88 13.35 14.82
CA PRO A 72 11.02 13.93 16.14
C PRO A 72 11.46 12.84 17.12
N PRO A 73 12.18 13.21 18.19
CA PRO A 73 12.66 12.25 19.18
C PRO A 73 11.49 11.44 19.74
N PHE A 74 11.73 10.15 20.00
CA PHE A 74 10.69 9.20 20.43
C PHE A 74 9.91 9.67 21.67
N ALA A 75 10.57 10.40 22.58
CA ALA A 75 9.93 11.00 23.75
C ALA A 75 8.82 12.00 23.36
N GLU A 76 9.04 12.80 22.32
CA GLU A 76 8.06 13.76 21.83
C GLU A 76 6.88 13.05 21.14
N LEU A 77 7.16 12.01 20.35
CA LEU A 77 6.11 11.18 19.75
C LEU A 77 5.22 10.54 20.83
N ARG A 78 5.82 10.02 21.91
CA ARG A 78 5.08 9.46 23.05
C ARG A 78 4.22 10.53 23.74
N ARG A 79 4.76 11.74 23.94
CA ARG A 79 4.00 12.86 24.51
C ARG A 79 2.80 13.24 23.64
N ARG A 80 3.00 13.39 22.34
CA ARG A 80 1.91 13.69 21.38
C ARG A 80 0.84 12.59 21.37
N HIS A 81 1.23 11.31 21.54
CA HIS A 81 0.28 10.21 21.65
C HIS A 81 -0.60 10.30 22.90
N VAL A 82 0.01 10.59 24.07
CA VAL A 82 -0.72 10.78 25.34
C VAL A 82 -1.65 12.00 25.28
N GLU A 83 -1.21 13.10 24.68
CA GLU A 83 -2.04 14.29 24.49
C GLU A 83 -3.27 14.00 23.59
N ARG A 84 -3.09 13.21 22.53
CA ARG A 84 -4.21 12.80 21.66
C ARG A 84 -5.17 11.84 22.38
N SER A 85 -4.68 10.86 23.12
CA SER A 85 -5.53 9.91 23.84
C SER A 85 -6.38 10.61 24.91
N THR A 86 -5.79 11.52 25.68
CA THR A 86 -6.50 12.31 26.69
C THR A 86 -7.52 13.27 26.07
N ARG A 87 -7.23 13.86 24.89
CA ARG A 87 -8.21 14.66 24.14
C ARG A 87 -9.38 13.80 23.66
N ARG A 88 -9.12 12.63 23.08
CA ARG A 88 -10.16 11.70 22.61
C ARG A 88 -11.06 11.24 23.76
N GLN A 89 -10.49 10.89 24.90
CA GLN A 89 -11.25 10.47 26.08
C GLN A 89 -12.15 11.59 26.61
N ARG A 90 -11.71 12.85 26.58
CA ARG A 90 -12.54 14.01 26.95
C ARG A 90 -13.71 14.20 25.99
N ILE A 91 -13.51 14.04 24.69
CA ILE A 91 -14.58 14.14 23.69
C ILE A 91 -15.61 13.04 23.92
N ILE A 92 -15.18 11.78 24.07
CA ILE A 92 -16.06 10.63 24.31
C ILE A 92 -16.87 10.80 25.59
N ARG A 93 -16.25 11.28 26.68
CA ARG A 93 -16.99 11.55 27.93
C ARG A 93 -18.07 12.62 27.77
N ARG A 94 -17.77 13.69 27.02
CA ARG A 94 -18.75 14.75 26.74
C ARG A 94 -19.89 14.26 25.86
N SER A 95 -19.60 13.48 24.82
CA SER A 95 -20.63 12.89 23.97
C SER A 95 -21.50 11.90 24.74
N ALA A 96 -20.91 11.08 25.62
CA ALA A 96 -21.67 10.16 26.47
C ALA A 96 -22.63 10.91 27.41
N TRP A 97 -22.19 12.03 28.01
CA TRP A 97 -23.06 12.85 28.85
C TRP A 97 -24.21 13.46 28.04
N ALA A 98 -23.93 14.02 26.86
CA ALA A 98 -24.97 14.55 25.97
C ALA A 98 -25.98 13.48 25.55
N ALA A 99 -25.50 12.29 25.18
CA ALA A 99 -26.36 11.16 24.81
C ALA A 99 -27.27 10.73 25.98
N SER A 100 -26.75 10.74 27.22
CA SER A 100 -27.55 10.39 28.41
C SER A 100 -28.72 11.37 28.64
N ILE A 101 -28.51 12.68 28.38
CA ILE A 101 -29.55 13.70 28.51
C ILE A 101 -30.62 13.51 27.43
N LEU A 102 -30.21 13.28 26.18
CA LEU A 102 -31.14 13.01 25.08
C LEU A 102 -31.95 11.74 25.33
N MET A 103 -31.33 10.69 25.87
CA MET A 103 -32.02 9.45 26.21
C MET A 103 -33.03 9.66 27.35
N ALA A 104 -32.68 10.42 28.39
CA ALA A 104 -33.59 10.75 29.49
C ALA A 104 -34.78 11.59 29.01
N LEU A 105 -34.55 12.57 28.14
CA LEU A 105 -35.62 13.39 27.52
C LEU A 105 -36.50 12.55 26.58
N GLY A 106 -35.90 11.66 25.78
CA GLY A 106 -36.62 10.77 24.89
C GLY A 106 -37.51 9.78 25.65
N LEU A 107 -36.99 9.16 26.72
CA LEU A 107 -37.77 8.28 27.59
C LEU A 107 -38.88 9.04 28.33
N GLY A 108 -38.60 10.24 28.84
CA GLY A 108 -39.59 11.08 29.51
C GLY A 108 -40.74 11.51 28.58
N TRP A 109 -40.44 11.86 27.33
CA TRP A 109 -41.45 12.21 26.34
C TRP A 109 -42.27 11.00 25.90
N GLY A 110 -41.62 9.86 25.64
CA GLY A 110 -42.28 8.61 25.26
C GLY A 110 -43.24 8.10 26.34
N ALA A 111 -42.83 8.12 27.61
CA ALA A 111 -43.71 7.69 28.71
C ALA A 111 -45.00 8.53 28.80
N ARG A 112 -44.92 9.83 28.50
CA ARG A 112 -46.09 10.72 28.50
C ARG A 112 -47.09 10.39 27.38
N THR A 113 -46.62 10.03 26.19
CA THR A 113 -47.51 9.68 25.08
C THR A 113 -48.24 8.36 25.34
N PHE A 114 -47.59 7.39 25.99
CA PHE A 114 -48.26 6.13 26.38
C PHE A 114 -49.28 6.35 27.50
N ALA A 115 -48.98 7.16 28.50
CA ALA A 115 -49.92 7.43 29.60
C ALA A 115 -51.19 8.20 29.18
N GLN A 116 -51.17 8.92 28.05
CA GLN A 116 -52.35 9.63 27.54
C GLN A 116 -53.23 8.77 26.61
N GLY A 117 -52.67 7.73 25.98
CA GLY A 117 -53.39 6.86 25.04
C GLY A 117 -54.39 5.89 25.68
N ASP A 118 -54.17 5.51 26.95
CA ASP A 118 -55.01 4.51 27.62
C ASP A 118 -56.39 5.04 28.04
N ILE A 119 -56.61 6.36 28.06
CA ILE A 119 -57.91 6.94 28.45
C ILE A 119 -58.90 6.95 27.27
N GLU A 120 -58.44 7.04 26.02
CA GLU A 120 -59.32 7.03 24.84
C GLU A 120 -59.50 5.63 24.23
N ALA A 121 -58.53 4.71 24.39
CA ALA A 121 -58.65 3.35 23.86
C ALA A 121 -59.67 2.48 24.63
N SER A 122 -60.02 2.82 25.87
CA SER A 122 -61.04 2.08 26.64
C SER A 122 -62.49 2.45 26.26
N ALA A 123 -62.72 3.49 25.44
CA ALA A 123 -64.06 3.91 25.02
C ALA A 123 -64.49 3.36 23.64
N ALA A 124 -63.57 2.71 22.90
CA ALA A 124 -63.82 2.18 21.55
C ALA A 124 -63.81 0.64 21.45
N ALA A 125 -63.77 -0.06 22.59
CA ALA A 125 -63.74 -1.54 22.64
C ALA A 125 -65.14 -2.20 22.74
N GLU A 126 -66.23 -1.45 22.46
CA GLU A 126 -67.61 -1.96 22.51
C GLU A 126 -68.32 -1.79 21.16
N GLU A 127 -67.75 -2.34 20.09
CA GLU A 127 -68.52 -2.88 18.96
C GLU A 127 -67.57 -3.49 17.94
N LEU A 128 -67.45 -4.83 17.90
CA LEU A 128 -67.23 -5.56 16.66
C LEU A 128 -67.69 -7.03 16.83
N PRO A 129 -68.42 -7.58 15.85
CA PRO A 129 -69.07 -8.87 15.93
C PRO A 129 -68.12 -10.05 15.74
N ALA A 130 -68.43 -11.13 16.45
CA ALA A 130 -67.78 -12.43 16.37
C ALA A 130 -67.84 -13.02 14.96
N ALA A 131 -66.67 -13.20 14.32
CA ALA A 131 -66.50 -14.09 13.19
C ALA A 131 -65.59 -15.27 13.61
N PRO A 132 -66.02 -16.53 13.42
CA PRO A 132 -65.21 -17.70 13.72
C PRO A 132 -64.18 -17.90 12.60
N VAL A 133 -62.89 -17.81 12.91
CA VAL A 133 -61.82 -18.24 12.01
C VAL A 133 -61.26 -19.57 12.49
N GLU A 134 -61.36 -20.51 11.58
CA GLU A 134 -61.01 -21.93 11.66
C GLU A 134 -59.54 -22.18 11.96
N LEU A 135 -59.34 -23.23 12.76
CA LEU A 135 -58.07 -23.89 13.07
C LEU A 135 -57.27 -24.25 11.79
N ALA A 136 -56.02 -23.81 11.73
CA ALA A 136 -54.97 -24.50 10.98
C ALA A 136 -53.68 -24.52 11.80
N ALA A 137 -53.54 -25.56 12.61
CA ALA A 137 -52.28 -25.98 13.20
C ALA A 137 -51.42 -26.63 12.10
N THR A 138 -50.14 -26.22 12.01
CA THR A 138 -48.97 -27.11 11.81
C THR A 138 -47.72 -26.23 11.72
N THR A 139 -46.90 -26.26 12.77
CA THR A 139 -45.52 -25.74 12.76
C THR A 139 -44.60 -26.89 13.17
N PRO A 140 -43.60 -27.28 12.37
CA PRO A 140 -42.58 -28.23 12.81
C PRO A 140 -41.55 -27.55 13.72
N PRO A 141 -41.01 -28.25 14.73
CA PRO A 141 -39.95 -27.74 15.58
C PRO A 141 -38.60 -27.78 14.86
N VAL A 142 -37.96 -26.62 14.68
CA VAL A 142 -36.55 -26.53 14.27
C VAL A 142 -35.69 -26.51 15.53
N SER A 143 -34.98 -27.62 15.75
CA SER A 143 -33.99 -27.79 16.81
C SER A 143 -32.72 -27.00 16.49
N ILE A 144 -32.35 -26.06 17.34
CA ILE A 144 -31.06 -25.37 17.30
C ILE A 144 -30.05 -26.23 18.09
N PRO A 145 -28.97 -26.75 17.49
CA PRO A 145 -27.91 -27.42 18.25
C PRO A 145 -27.09 -26.39 19.02
N VAL A 146 -27.15 -26.46 20.36
CA VAL A 146 -26.20 -25.81 21.26
C VAL A 146 -24.96 -26.70 21.29
N SER A 147 -23.88 -26.24 20.65
CA SER A 147 -22.57 -26.89 20.78
C SER A 147 -21.87 -26.36 22.03
N ASP A 148 -21.76 -27.25 23.02
CA ASP A 148 -20.87 -27.17 24.17
C ASP A 148 -19.40 -27.00 23.74
N PRO A 149 -18.64 -26.02 24.27
CA PRO A 149 -17.19 -26.04 24.14
C PRO A 149 -16.60 -27.04 25.14
N ALA A 150 -16.45 -28.29 24.69
CA ALA A 150 -15.64 -29.29 25.35
C ALA A 150 -14.16 -28.87 25.35
N ARG A 151 -13.76 -28.32 26.50
CA ARG A 151 -12.50 -28.55 27.22
C ARG A 151 -11.59 -29.60 26.57
N ALA A 152 -10.57 -29.14 25.84
CA ALA A 152 -9.41 -29.95 25.50
C ALA A 152 -8.25 -29.59 26.44
N ASP A 153 -7.92 -30.54 27.32
CA ASP A 153 -6.73 -30.54 28.14
C ASP A 153 -5.47 -30.42 27.27
N SER A 154 -4.60 -29.48 27.63
CA SER A 154 -3.25 -29.37 27.09
C SER A 154 -2.26 -29.70 28.20
N THR A 155 -1.59 -30.84 28.09
CA THR A 155 -0.39 -31.22 28.88
C THR A 155 0.65 -31.80 27.91
N PRO A 156 1.95 -31.91 28.26
CA PRO A 156 2.97 -31.02 27.72
C PRO A 156 4.14 -31.74 27.02
N ALA A 157 5.04 -30.92 26.45
CA ALA A 157 6.47 -31.18 26.25
C ALA A 157 6.87 -32.36 25.33
N GLY A 158 7.22 -32.03 24.08
CA GLY A 158 8.08 -32.84 23.21
C GLY A 158 9.43 -32.14 22.98
N PRO A 159 10.54 -32.90 22.82
CA PRO A 159 11.90 -32.40 22.96
C PRO A 159 12.42 -31.71 21.69
N VAL A 160 13.28 -30.71 21.91
CA VAL A 160 13.99 -29.94 20.89
C VAL A 160 15.03 -30.85 20.21
N ASP A 161 14.74 -31.26 18.97
CA ASP A 161 15.72 -31.90 18.12
C ASP A 161 16.73 -30.89 17.57
N GLN A 162 17.97 -31.35 17.62
CA GLN A 162 19.21 -30.66 17.36
C GLN A 162 19.37 -30.28 15.89
N TYR A 163 19.69 -29.01 15.63
CA TYR A 163 20.26 -28.59 14.35
C TYR A 163 21.69 -29.13 14.21
N PRO A 164 22.07 -29.75 13.08
CA PRO A 164 23.45 -30.12 12.83
C PRO A 164 24.32 -28.87 12.57
N PRO A 165 25.62 -28.91 12.93
CA PRO A 165 26.53 -27.80 12.70
C PRO A 165 26.82 -27.64 11.20
N VAL A 166 26.71 -26.41 10.72
CA VAL A 166 27.16 -26.01 9.38
C VAL A 166 28.69 -26.11 9.33
N THR A 167 29.17 -27.15 8.68
CA THR A 167 30.58 -27.34 8.31
C THR A 167 30.99 -26.24 7.34
N LYS A 168 31.98 -25.44 7.73
CA LYS A 168 32.71 -24.53 6.85
C LYS A 168 33.72 -25.37 6.06
N GLU A 169 33.57 -25.41 4.74
CA GLU A 169 34.59 -25.92 3.83
C GLU A 169 35.10 -24.78 2.93
N PRO A 170 36.42 -24.56 2.85
CA PRO A 170 37.02 -23.55 1.99
C PRO A 170 37.53 -24.14 0.66
N ALA A 171 37.64 -23.23 -0.33
CA ALA A 171 38.44 -23.32 -1.54
C ALA A 171 37.89 -24.14 -2.73
N ALA A 172 37.56 -23.43 -3.80
CA ALA A 172 38.07 -23.77 -5.13
C ALA A 172 38.08 -22.53 -6.03
N GLU A 173 39.31 -22.12 -6.31
CA GLU A 173 39.78 -21.26 -7.38
C GLU A 173 39.31 -21.79 -8.74
N THR A 174 38.47 -21.03 -9.45
CA THR A 174 38.15 -21.29 -10.86
C THR A 174 38.53 -20.08 -11.67
N ALA A 175 39.72 -20.14 -12.25
CA ALA A 175 40.16 -19.29 -13.33
C ALA A 175 39.26 -19.53 -14.56
N LEU A 176 38.57 -18.49 -15.02
CA LEU A 176 37.92 -18.46 -16.32
C LEU A 176 38.38 -17.23 -17.07
N ALA A 177 39.36 -17.47 -17.94
CA ALA A 177 39.77 -16.57 -18.99
C ALA A 177 38.59 -16.39 -19.97
N ASN A 178 38.06 -15.17 -20.06
CA ASN A 178 37.25 -14.77 -21.19
C ASN A 178 37.97 -13.65 -21.96
N THR A 179 38.59 -14.11 -23.05
CA THR A 179 39.16 -13.33 -24.14
C THR A 179 38.08 -12.47 -24.79
N VAL A 180 38.09 -11.16 -24.51
CA VAL A 180 37.30 -10.17 -25.26
C VAL A 180 38.11 -9.73 -26.48
N ALA A 181 37.55 -9.97 -27.67
CA ALA A 181 38.13 -9.56 -28.94
C ALA A 181 38.13 -8.02 -29.11
N PRO A 182 39.13 -7.44 -29.81
CA PRO A 182 39.23 -6.00 -30.00
C PRO A 182 38.19 -5.49 -31.02
N GLN A 183 37.36 -4.53 -30.61
CA GLN A 183 36.53 -3.75 -31.54
C GLN A 183 37.41 -2.74 -32.31
N PRO A 184 37.27 -2.63 -33.63
CA PRO A 184 37.99 -1.65 -34.43
C PRO A 184 37.41 -0.24 -34.29
N ASN A 185 38.31 0.72 -34.09
CA ASN A 185 38.07 2.15 -34.04
C ASN A 185 37.30 2.66 -35.27
N ALA A 186 36.18 3.37 -35.04
CA ALA A 186 35.53 4.21 -36.03
C ALA A 186 36.16 5.62 -36.02
N PRO A 187 36.45 6.23 -37.18
CA PRO A 187 37.11 7.52 -37.26
C PRO A 187 36.19 8.70 -36.93
N ALA A 188 36.81 9.69 -36.30
CA ALA A 188 36.28 11.02 -36.02
C ALA A 188 35.76 11.72 -37.28
N GLY A 189 34.54 12.23 -37.20
CA GLY A 189 33.89 13.05 -38.22
C GLY A 189 33.16 14.23 -37.58
N ASP A 190 33.85 15.36 -37.59
CA ASP A 190 33.40 16.73 -37.84
C ASP A 190 31.99 17.23 -37.41
N ARG A 191 32.05 18.39 -36.74
CA ARG A 191 31.17 19.57 -36.88
C ARG A 191 29.74 19.50 -36.37
N PHE A 192 29.53 20.16 -35.22
CA PHE A 192 28.31 20.92 -34.98
C PHE A 192 28.64 22.41 -34.82
N PRO A 193 27.94 23.32 -35.54
CA PRO A 193 28.11 24.75 -35.37
C PRO A 193 27.42 25.25 -34.09
N SER A 194 28.19 25.92 -33.25
CA SER A 194 27.73 26.70 -32.11
C SER A 194 26.99 27.95 -32.57
N THR A 195 25.68 27.85 -32.82
CA THR A 195 24.80 29.03 -32.90
C THR A 195 23.36 28.63 -32.61
N LEU A 196 22.86 28.96 -31.43
CA LEU A 196 21.48 29.32 -31.08
C LEU A 196 21.54 29.77 -29.59
N ALA A 197 21.77 31.05 -29.35
CA ALA A 197 20.71 32.04 -29.16
C ALA A 197 19.82 31.70 -27.95
N ASP A 198 20.24 32.19 -26.79
CA ASP A 198 19.45 33.12 -25.96
C ASP A 198 17.95 32.80 -25.89
N ARG A 199 17.59 31.78 -25.10
CA ARG A 199 16.21 31.55 -24.68
C ARG A 199 16.13 31.65 -23.16
N SER A 200 15.82 32.87 -22.74
CA SER A 200 15.40 33.30 -21.41
C SER A 200 14.66 32.20 -20.63
N LEU A 201 15.37 31.55 -19.71
CA LEU A 201 14.83 30.68 -18.66
C LEU A 201 14.53 31.55 -17.44
N ASN A 202 13.36 32.15 -17.42
CA ASN A 202 12.82 32.89 -16.27
C ASN A 202 11.35 32.51 -16.04
N GLU A 203 11.06 31.21 -16.07
CA GLU A 203 9.84 30.66 -15.51
C GLU A 203 10.26 29.51 -14.58
N GLU A 204 10.32 29.80 -13.29
CA GLU A 204 10.36 28.78 -12.24
C GLU A 204 9.09 27.92 -12.39
N PRO A 205 9.21 26.60 -12.66
CA PRO A 205 8.07 25.72 -12.52
C PRO A 205 7.79 25.59 -11.02
N THR A 206 6.86 26.40 -10.51
CA THR A 206 6.26 26.20 -9.18
C THR A 206 5.54 24.86 -9.17
N LEU A 207 6.27 23.79 -8.83
CA LEU A 207 5.70 22.50 -8.47
C LEU A 207 4.95 22.66 -7.15
N ARG A 208 3.64 22.98 -7.25
CA ARG A 208 2.72 22.88 -6.12
C ARG A 208 2.60 21.40 -5.75
N ILE A 209 3.32 21.00 -4.72
CA ILE A 209 3.10 19.73 -4.02
C ILE A 209 1.74 19.86 -3.33
N THR A 210 0.68 19.42 -3.99
CA THR A 210 -0.63 19.27 -3.37
C THR A 210 -0.53 18.09 -2.42
N SER A 211 -0.21 18.37 -1.15
CA SER A 211 -0.42 17.39 -0.08
C SER A 211 -1.92 17.09 -0.06
N THR A 212 -2.32 15.94 -0.58
CA THR A 212 -3.68 15.41 -0.47
C THR A 212 -3.94 15.13 1.01
N SER A 213 -4.38 16.20 1.69
CA SER A 213 -4.83 16.18 3.06
C SER A 213 -6.03 15.24 3.15
N LEU A 214 -6.09 14.45 4.22
CA LEU A 214 -7.25 13.64 4.61
C LEU A 214 -8.56 14.46 4.74
N ALA A 215 -8.54 15.78 4.53
CA ALA A 215 -9.70 16.65 4.45
C ALA A 215 -10.45 16.56 3.10
N ASP A 216 -9.85 16.07 2.02
CA ASP A 216 -10.55 15.82 0.74
C ASP A 216 -11.27 14.45 0.73
N GLN A 217 -11.75 14.01 1.89
CA GLN A 217 -12.61 12.82 2.00
C GLN A 217 -14.06 13.10 1.56
N ASP A 218 -14.47 14.37 1.45
CA ASP A 218 -15.80 14.76 0.96
C ASP A 218 -15.98 14.56 -0.55
N GLU A 219 -14.91 14.32 -1.31
CA GLU A 219 -14.98 14.21 -2.78
C GLU A 219 -15.49 12.84 -3.28
N LEU A 220 -15.63 11.85 -2.39
CA LEU A 220 -16.26 10.56 -2.69
C LEU A 220 -17.79 10.61 -2.58
N ALA A 221 -18.40 11.81 -2.54
CA ALA A 221 -19.85 12.05 -2.56
C ALA A 221 -20.50 11.55 -3.86
N THR A 222 -20.52 10.24 -4.03
CA THR A 222 -21.32 9.52 -5.02
C THR A 222 -22.73 9.34 -4.46
N ASP A 223 -23.71 9.22 -5.33
CA ASP A 223 -25.07 8.83 -4.94
C ASP A 223 -25.02 7.47 -4.22
N GLY A 224 -25.26 7.50 -2.90
CA GLY A 224 -25.26 6.33 -2.03
C GLY A 224 -24.56 6.58 -0.68
N LEU A 225 -25.02 5.86 0.34
CA LEU A 225 -24.50 6.00 1.69
C LEU A 225 -23.20 5.21 1.85
N TRP A 226 -22.06 5.89 1.81
CA TRP A 226 -20.78 5.32 2.21
C TRP A 226 -20.73 5.16 3.73
N ARG A 227 -20.25 4.01 4.20
CA ARG A 227 -20.01 3.75 5.63
C ARG A 227 -18.54 3.43 5.84
N SER A 228 -17.90 4.14 6.76
CA SER A 228 -16.58 3.77 7.26
C SER A 228 -16.70 2.57 8.20
N LEU A 229 -15.87 1.57 7.99
CA LEU A 229 -15.80 0.37 8.81
C LEU A 229 -14.41 0.21 9.41
N SER A 230 -14.35 -0.44 10.57
CA SER A 230 -13.09 -1.01 11.04
C SER A 230 -12.67 -2.12 10.08
N TRP A 231 -11.37 -2.41 10.05
CA TRP A 231 -10.83 -3.51 9.27
C TRP A 231 -11.51 -4.86 9.61
N ASP A 232 -11.72 -5.14 10.89
CA ASP A 232 -12.37 -6.39 11.31
C ASP A 232 -13.85 -6.43 10.89
N GLY A 233 -14.56 -5.30 10.96
CA GLY A 233 -15.94 -5.20 10.47
C GLY A 233 -16.04 -5.36 8.95
N ALA A 234 -15.04 -4.89 8.20
CA ALA A 234 -15.00 -5.11 6.75
C ALA A 234 -14.81 -6.59 6.38
N LYS A 235 -14.02 -7.34 7.16
CA LYS A 235 -13.84 -8.79 7.00
C LYS A 235 -15.10 -9.58 7.32
N GLU A 236 -15.78 -9.24 8.41
CA GLU A 236 -17.05 -9.87 8.78
C GLU A 236 -18.14 -9.60 7.73
N GLN A 237 -18.06 -8.46 7.04
CA GLN A 237 -19.07 -8.01 6.09
C GLN A 237 -18.79 -8.42 4.64
N SER A 238 -17.56 -8.82 4.30
CA SER A 238 -17.22 -9.39 3.00
C SER A 238 -17.74 -10.82 2.89
N VAL A 239 -18.72 -11.04 2.02
CA VAL A 239 -19.33 -12.36 1.76
C VAL A 239 -18.28 -13.38 1.30
N ASP A 240 -17.28 -12.92 0.54
CA ASP A 240 -16.32 -13.79 -0.14
C ASP A 240 -15.02 -13.98 0.68
N GLU A 241 -15.03 -13.67 1.99
CA GLU A 241 -13.88 -13.71 2.93
C GLU A 241 -12.66 -12.86 2.50
N TRP A 242 -12.69 -12.29 1.30
CA TRP A 242 -11.59 -11.57 0.70
C TRP A 242 -11.84 -10.06 0.73
N VAL A 243 -11.00 -9.37 1.50
CA VAL A 243 -10.92 -7.92 1.54
C VAL A 243 -9.66 -7.51 0.78
N PRO A 244 -9.76 -6.66 -0.26
CA PRO A 244 -8.63 -6.33 -1.10
C PRO A 244 -7.56 -5.56 -0.30
N ARG A 245 -6.47 -6.24 0.06
CA ARG A 245 -5.39 -5.69 0.86
C ARG A 245 -4.03 -6.11 0.33
N VAL A 246 -3.13 -5.15 0.25
CA VAL A 246 -1.71 -5.40 0.08
C VAL A 246 -1.09 -5.78 1.40
N ASP A 247 -0.52 -6.97 1.48
CA ASP A 247 0.13 -7.43 2.70
C ASP A 247 1.36 -6.60 3.09
N GLY A 248 1.46 -6.35 4.40
CA GLY A 248 2.51 -5.56 5.00
C GLY A 248 2.29 -4.04 4.94
N LEU A 249 1.18 -3.57 4.37
CA LEU A 249 0.81 -2.15 4.40
C LEU A 249 -0.27 -1.87 5.46
N PRO A 250 -0.09 -0.85 6.32
CA PRO A 250 -1.11 -0.45 7.29
C PRO A 250 -2.36 0.08 6.59
N VAL A 251 -3.51 -0.46 6.99
CA VAL A 251 -4.84 0.03 6.58
C VAL A 251 -5.14 1.31 7.35
N VAL A 252 -5.50 2.36 6.62
CA VAL A 252 -5.84 3.68 7.18
C VAL A 252 -7.34 3.82 7.35
N ASP A 253 -8.10 3.41 6.33
CA ASP A 253 -9.55 3.53 6.28
C ASP A 253 -10.14 2.45 5.38
N VAL A 254 -11.35 2.00 5.72
CA VAL A 254 -12.13 1.08 4.89
C VAL A 254 -13.52 1.66 4.73
N GLN A 255 -13.92 1.88 3.50
CA GLN A 255 -15.23 2.39 3.16
C GLN A 255 -16.00 1.35 2.37
N VAL A 256 -17.26 1.15 2.74
CA VAL A 256 -18.16 0.22 2.05
C VAL A 256 -19.40 0.97 1.61
N LYS A 257 -19.79 0.76 0.37
CA LYS A 257 -21.03 1.25 -0.22
C LYS A 257 -21.93 0.05 -0.52
N GLU A 258 -23.16 0.13 -0.05
CA GLU A 258 -24.21 -0.82 -0.42
C GLU A 258 -24.61 -0.52 -1.89
N SER A 259 -24.63 -1.54 -2.74
CA SER A 259 -25.10 -1.39 -4.12
C SER A 259 -26.59 -1.04 -4.12
N SER A 260 -26.99 -0.14 -5.03
CA SER A 260 -28.38 0.29 -5.17
C SER A 260 -29.29 -0.79 -5.75
N GLU A 261 -28.73 -1.80 -6.42
CA GLU A 261 -29.51 -2.81 -7.15
C GLU A 261 -30.07 -3.94 -6.27
N GLY A 262 -29.91 -3.87 -4.95
CA GLY A 262 -30.39 -4.91 -4.03
C GLY A 262 -29.67 -6.25 -4.18
N ASN A 263 -28.68 -6.34 -5.08
CA ASN A 263 -27.75 -7.44 -5.16
C ASN A 263 -26.78 -7.37 -3.99
N ALA A 264 -26.42 -8.53 -3.43
CA ALA A 264 -25.57 -8.68 -2.24
C ALA A 264 -24.12 -8.17 -2.41
N GLN A 265 -23.80 -7.58 -3.56
CA GLN A 265 -22.46 -7.13 -3.89
C GLN A 265 -22.28 -5.69 -3.45
N ARG A 266 -21.20 -5.48 -2.72
CA ARG A 266 -20.86 -4.20 -2.12
C ARG A 266 -19.60 -3.69 -2.79
N LEU A 267 -19.57 -2.39 -3.07
CA LEU A 267 -18.37 -1.71 -3.48
C LEU A 267 -17.57 -1.37 -2.23
N MET A 268 -16.32 -1.80 -2.19
CA MET A 268 -15.41 -1.62 -1.06
C MET A 268 -14.18 -0.84 -1.51
N VAL A 269 -13.77 0.12 -0.69
CA VAL A 269 -12.57 0.93 -0.88
C VAL A 269 -11.69 0.80 0.34
N VAL A 270 -10.48 0.25 0.15
CA VAL A 270 -9.49 0.09 1.20
C VAL A 270 -8.38 1.09 0.96
N SER A 271 -8.23 2.04 1.87
CA SER A 271 -7.12 3.00 1.85
C SER A 271 -5.96 2.47 2.68
N GLN A 272 -4.80 2.25 2.07
CA GLN A 272 -3.58 1.79 2.73
C GLN A 272 -2.46 2.82 2.61
N ARG A 273 -1.64 2.95 3.65
CA ARG A 273 -0.50 3.88 3.62
C ARG A 273 0.78 3.15 3.27
N LEU A 274 1.48 3.63 2.23
CA LEU A 274 2.82 3.19 1.86
C LEU A 274 3.85 3.62 2.92
N ARG A 275 5.03 2.99 2.91
CA ARG A 275 6.15 3.39 3.77
C ARG A 275 6.60 4.83 3.53
N THR A 276 6.37 5.35 2.32
CA THR A 276 6.64 6.74 1.92
C THR A 276 5.68 7.73 2.57
N GLY A 277 4.57 7.27 3.16
CA GLY A 277 3.51 8.11 3.72
C GLY A 277 2.35 8.39 2.75
N GLU A 278 2.54 8.09 1.47
CA GLU A 278 1.50 8.18 0.44
C GLU A 278 0.39 7.16 0.70
N VAL A 279 -0.84 7.49 0.31
CA VAL A 279 -2.00 6.62 0.48
C VAL A 279 -2.39 6.05 -0.88
N ILE A 280 -2.52 4.73 -0.93
CA ILE A 280 -3.07 4.01 -2.07
C ILE A 280 -4.50 3.58 -1.73
N ARG A 281 -5.38 3.59 -2.72
CA ARG A 281 -6.77 3.16 -2.58
C ARG A 281 -7.00 1.95 -3.47
N THR A 282 -7.50 0.88 -2.88
CA THR A 282 -7.87 -0.34 -3.60
C THR A 282 -9.38 -0.47 -3.61
N PHE A 283 -9.96 -0.51 -4.80
CA PHE A 283 -11.39 -0.63 -5.04
C PHE A 283 -11.72 -2.07 -5.43
N SER A 284 -12.69 -2.68 -4.76
CA SER A 284 -13.26 -3.98 -5.15
C SER A 284 -14.77 -3.90 -5.20
N GLY A 285 -15.37 -4.38 -6.28
CA GLY A 285 -16.82 -4.41 -6.44
C GLY A 285 -17.22 -4.84 -7.85
N PRO A 286 -18.50 -4.71 -8.22
CA PRO A 286 -18.98 -4.91 -9.57
C PRO A 286 -18.21 -4.05 -10.59
N ALA A 287 -17.86 -4.62 -11.74
CA ALA A 287 -17.04 -3.95 -12.75
C ALA A 287 -17.62 -2.61 -13.23
N ASN A 288 -18.94 -2.52 -13.40
CA ASN A 288 -19.63 -1.28 -13.76
C ASN A 288 -19.48 -0.20 -12.68
N GLU A 289 -19.73 -0.54 -11.41
CA GLU A 289 -19.64 0.41 -10.30
C GLU A 289 -18.22 0.92 -10.07
N VAL A 290 -17.22 0.04 -10.16
CA VAL A 290 -15.80 0.42 -10.04
C VAL A 290 -15.40 1.34 -11.18
N THR A 291 -15.80 1.01 -12.42
CA THR A 291 -15.49 1.84 -13.60
C THR A 291 -16.16 3.21 -13.50
N ASP A 292 -17.42 3.27 -13.08
CA ASP A 292 -18.15 4.52 -12.87
C ASP A 292 -17.50 5.38 -11.78
N LEU A 293 -17.04 4.77 -10.69
CA LEU A 293 -16.33 5.47 -9.63
C LEU A 293 -15.01 6.07 -10.15
N LEU A 294 -14.22 5.28 -10.88
CA LEU A 294 -12.95 5.74 -11.45
C LEU A 294 -13.14 6.86 -12.48
N ALA A 295 -14.17 6.77 -13.33
CA ALA A 295 -14.49 7.79 -14.32
C ALA A 295 -14.86 9.14 -13.67
N ARG A 296 -15.43 9.12 -12.46
CA ARG A 296 -15.80 10.32 -11.69
C ARG A 296 -14.66 10.96 -10.92
N GLN A 297 -13.45 10.37 -10.90
CA GLN A 297 -12.28 10.93 -10.23
C GLN A 297 -11.24 11.44 -11.24
N PRO A 298 -11.54 12.50 -12.01
CA PRO A 298 -10.61 13.06 -12.97
C PRO A 298 -9.39 13.66 -12.24
N GLY A 299 -8.19 13.34 -12.72
CA GLY A 299 -6.94 13.95 -12.24
C GLY A 299 -6.11 13.08 -11.29
N GLN A 300 -6.61 11.91 -10.86
CA GLN A 300 -5.78 10.93 -10.18
C GLN A 300 -5.36 9.86 -11.19
N SER A 301 -4.05 9.69 -11.39
CA SER A 301 -3.51 8.66 -12.28
C SER A 301 -3.91 7.28 -11.75
N VAL A 302 -4.78 6.59 -12.50
CA VAL A 302 -5.13 5.19 -12.26
C VAL A 302 -3.98 4.34 -12.78
N THR A 303 -3.31 3.63 -11.88
CA THR A 303 -2.03 2.98 -12.20
C THR A 303 -2.23 1.54 -12.66
N ALA A 304 -3.33 0.87 -12.27
CA ALA A 304 -3.75 -0.39 -12.87
C ALA A 304 -5.23 -0.71 -12.62
N SER A 305 -5.89 -1.25 -13.64
CA SER A 305 -7.14 -2.00 -13.52
C SER A 305 -6.81 -3.47 -13.73
N LEU A 306 -7.10 -4.31 -12.74
CA LEU A 306 -7.03 -5.76 -12.87
C LEU A 306 -8.47 -6.26 -13.04
N GLN A 307 -8.81 -6.61 -14.27
CA GLN A 307 -10.02 -7.38 -14.56
C GLN A 307 -9.68 -8.86 -14.39
N ILE A 308 -10.60 -9.61 -13.79
CA ILE A 308 -10.62 -11.08 -13.71
C ILE A 308 -9.93 -11.66 -12.46
N LEU A 309 -10.70 -11.76 -11.38
CA LEU A 309 -10.75 -12.97 -10.56
C LEU A 309 -11.95 -13.77 -11.07
N ASP A 310 -11.74 -14.67 -12.02
CA ASP A 310 -12.69 -15.76 -12.27
C ASP A 310 -12.56 -16.71 -11.07
N ASP A 311 -13.67 -16.91 -10.35
CA ASP A 311 -13.79 -17.66 -9.08
C ASP A 311 -13.53 -19.19 -9.21
N ASP A 312 -12.85 -19.63 -10.26
CA ASP A 312 -12.86 -21.03 -10.72
C ASP A 312 -11.45 -21.64 -10.88
N ASP A 313 -10.50 -21.27 -10.02
CA ASP A 313 -9.19 -21.95 -9.91
C ASP A 313 -9.10 -22.78 -8.62
N SER A 314 -10.05 -23.71 -8.46
CA SER A 314 -9.82 -24.92 -7.67
C SER A 314 -9.20 -25.97 -8.60
N LEU A 315 -7.91 -26.25 -8.40
CA LEU A 315 -7.18 -27.30 -9.12
C LEU A 315 -7.69 -28.69 -8.72
N ALA A 316 -8.81 -29.12 -9.31
CA ALA A 316 -9.22 -30.51 -9.36
C ALA A 316 -9.01 -31.04 -10.79
N VAL A 317 -7.91 -31.78 -10.98
CA VAL A 317 -7.70 -32.64 -12.15
C VAL A 317 -8.74 -33.78 -12.05
N GLY A 318 -9.86 -33.65 -12.76
CA GLY A 318 -10.94 -34.63 -12.71
C GLY A 318 -12.06 -34.34 -13.70
N ASP A 319 -11.94 -34.95 -14.87
CA ASP A 319 -12.90 -35.23 -15.93
C ASP A 319 -14.40 -34.81 -15.79
N SER A 320 -14.87 -34.14 -16.86
CA SER A 320 -16.22 -34.18 -17.44
C SER A 320 -17.44 -33.46 -16.79
N LEU A 321 -17.85 -32.38 -17.49
CA LEU A 321 -19.22 -32.02 -17.92
C LEU A 321 -20.32 -31.75 -16.85
N MET A 322 -20.38 -30.49 -16.39
CA MET A 322 -21.61 -29.68 -16.31
C MET A 322 -21.19 -28.22 -16.11
N ARG A 323 -21.06 -27.46 -17.21
CA ARG A 323 -20.82 -26.00 -17.15
C ARG A 323 -22.09 -25.31 -16.69
N GLN A 324 -22.28 -25.24 -15.38
CA GLN A 324 -23.13 -24.22 -14.78
C GLN A 324 -22.33 -22.92 -14.85
N ARG A 325 -22.49 -22.15 -15.95
CA ARG A 325 -22.08 -20.75 -15.99
C ARG A 325 -22.90 -20.03 -14.92
N SER A 326 -22.40 -20.01 -13.69
CA SER A 326 -22.81 -19.04 -12.70
C SER A 326 -22.69 -17.69 -13.40
N ARG A 327 -23.81 -16.97 -13.52
CA ARG A 327 -23.81 -15.55 -13.88
C ARG A 327 -23.19 -14.76 -12.73
N GLY A 328 -21.96 -15.12 -12.37
CA GLY A 328 -21.11 -14.39 -11.46
C GLY A 328 -20.84 -13.07 -12.15
N THR A 329 -21.43 -12.02 -11.62
CA THR A 329 -21.07 -10.65 -11.94
C THR A 329 -19.56 -10.49 -11.84
N GLU A 330 -18.95 -10.08 -12.93
CA GLU A 330 -17.51 -9.83 -13.00
C GLU A 330 -17.12 -8.81 -11.91
N ARG A 331 -16.31 -9.25 -10.93
CA ARG A 331 -15.75 -8.36 -9.90
C ARG A 331 -14.48 -7.72 -10.47
N MET A 332 -14.38 -6.41 -10.33
CA MET A 332 -13.19 -5.65 -10.73
C MET A 332 -12.39 -5.22 -9.50
N LEU A 333 -11.07 -5.33 -9.60
CA LEU A 333 -10.13 -4.77 -8.64
C LEU A 333 -9.36 -3.63 -9.30
N ALA A 334 -9.43 -2.44 -8.73
CA ALA A 334 -8.64 -1.30 -9.20
C ALA A 334 -7.77 -0.74 -8.09
N ILE A 335 -6.55 -0.32 -8.42
CA ILE A 335 -5.63 0.31 -7.48
C ILE A 335 -5.30 1.71 -7.99
N GLN A 336 -5.52 2.70 -7.13
CA GLN A 336 -5.25 4.10 -7.38
C GLN A 336 -4.19 4.61 -6.40
N GLY A 337 -3.23 5.35 -6.92
CA GLY A 337 -2.15 5.96 -6.14
C GLY A 337 -0.85 6.05 -6.94
N SER A 338 0.05 6.92 -6.47
CA SER A 338 1.39 7.11 -7.02
C SER A 338 2.29 5.91 -6.68
N ILE A 339 2.14 4.82 -7.42
CA ILE A 339 2.97 3.62 -7.24
C ILE A 339 3.90 3.52 -8.46
N PRO A 340 5.23 3.38 -8.28
CA PRO A 340 6.13 3.04 -9.38
C PRO A 340 5.67 1.74 -10.07
N VAL A 341 5.73 1.68 -11.40
CA VAL A 341 5.22 0.55 -12.20
C VAL A 341 5.77 -0.81 -11.72
N ASP A 342 7.03 -0.85 -11.30
CA ASP A 342 7.67 -2.08 -10.80
C ASP A 342 7.07 -2.53 -9.46
N SER A 343 6.76 -1.59 -8.57
CA SER A 343 6.12 -1.89 -7.27
C SER A 343 4.70 -2.39 -7.47
N LEU A 344 3.99 -1.91 -8.49
CA LEU A 344 2.64 -2.36 -8.81
C LEU A 344 2.62 -3.83 -9.26
N ARG A 345 3.60 -4.27 -10.07
CA ARG A 345 3.70 -5.68 -10.46
C ARG A 345 3.94 -6.60 -9.26
N VAL A 346 4.85 -6.21 -8.37
CA VAL A 346 5.11 -6.96 -7.12
C VAL A 346 3.88 -6.99 -6.22
N LEU A 347 3.11 -5.90 -6.20
CA LEU A 347 1.89 -5.77 -5.42
C LEU A 347 0.77 -6.66 -5.98
N LEU A 348 0.58 -6.68 -7.30
CA LEU A 348 -0.37 -7.59 -7.95
C LEU A 348 -0.01 -9.07 -7.73
N LEU A 349 1.29 -9.41 -7.70
CA LEU A 349 1.74 -10.77 -7.38
C LEU A 349 1.45 -11.19 -5.93
N ARG A 350 1.26 -10.25 -4.99
CA ARG A 350 0.90 -10.53 -3.59
C ARG A 350 -0.60 -10.57 -3.33
N LEU A 351 -1.41 -10.14 -4.29
CA LEU A 351 -2.88 -10.15 -4.19
C LEU A 351 -3.48 -11.47 -4.68
N ARG A 352 -2.69 -12.32 -5.36
CA ARG A 352 -3.00 -13.72 -5.65
C ARG A 352 -2.61 -14.60 -4.47
#